data_AF-A0A977L6D3-F1
#
_entry.id   AF-A0A977L6D3-F1
#
_cell.length_a   1.000
_cell.length_b   1.000
_cell.length_c   1.000
_cell.angle_alpha   90.00
_cell.angle_beta   90.00
_cell.angle_gamma   90.00
#
_symmetry.space_group_name_H-M   'P 1'
#
loop_
_entity.id
_entity.type
_entity.pdbx_description
1 polymer ?
#
loop_
_entity_poly.entity_id
_entity_poly.type
_entity_poly.pdbx_seq_one_letter_code
_entity_poly.pdbx_strand_id
1 'polypeptide(L)'
;MLKIITETTGGKRPSLLNLEELTEASSLATKLKAPFGVYIHGYFYQAMWDRGDLVAAEKHLEDYMNEIDQIPPGLNNSVWMEAAFFYANAKNDLEKATFYWNKFKPSSMIPQAQVLATEAMIGKLNGEKEYSLSKSKMAMEQLPNMLDKGLAVVMKERLVQMQSF
;
A
#
# COMPACT_ATOMS: atom_id res chain seq x y z
N MET A 1 14.10 -5.59 10.42
CA MET A 1 12.63 -5.51 10.32
C MET A 1 11.99 -4.72 11.46
N LEU A 2 12.23 -5.06 12.74
CA LEU A 2 11.62 -4.32 13.88
C LEU A 2 11.90 -2.81 13.82
N LYS A 3 13.14 -2.40 13.55
CA LYS A 3 13.49 -0.98 13.36
C LYS A 3 12.63 -0.29 12.29
N ILE A 4 12.50 -0.89 11.10
CA ILE A 4 11.69 -0.36 9.99
C ILE A 4 10.21 -0.23 10.40
N ILE A 5 9.68 -1.24 11.11
CA ILE A 5 8.31 -1.18 11.66
C ILE A 5 8.19 -0.02 12.66
N THR A 6 9.13 0.13 13.60
CA THR A 6 9.11 1.21 14.59
C THR A 6 9.21 2.58 13.94
N GLU A 7 10.01 2.73 12.89
CA GLU A 7 10.13 4.00 12.16
C GLU A 7 8.81 4.39 11.47
N THR A 8 8.23 3.47 10.70
CA THR A 8 6.97 3.70 9.96
C THR A 8 5.79 3.93 10.93
N THR A 9 5.66 3.08 11.96
CA THR A 9 4.64 3.28 13.01
C THR A 9 4.87 4.57 13.81
N GLY A 10 6.12 5.00 13.96
CA GLY A 10 6.50 6.29 14.55
C GLY A 10 6.22 7.51 13.67
N GLY A 11 5.70 7.34 12.46
CA GLY A 11 5.33 8.43 11.56
C GLY A 11 6.38 8.78 10.51
N LYS A 12 7.48 8.02 10.42
CA LYS A 12 8.47 8.22 9.36
C LYS A 12 7.84 7.83 8.01
N ARG A 13 7.66 8.81 7.13
CA ARG A 13 7.10 8.56 5.80
C ARG A 13 7.97 7.58 5.00
N PRO A 14 7.39 6.74 4.12
CA PRO A 14 8.12 5.72 3.35
C PRO A 14 9.35 6.23 2.58
N SER A 15 9.27 7.41 1.93
CA SER A 15 10.40 7.98 1.17
C SER A 15 11.62 8.32 2.03
N LEU A 16 11.47 8.41 3.35
CA LEU A 16 12.59 8.66 4.28
C LEU A 16 13.21 7.38 4.82
N LEU A 17 12.66 6.20 4.52
CA LEU A 17 13.28 4.93 4.91
C LEU A 17 14.67 4.79 4.28
N ASN A 18 15.61 4.29 5.08
CA ASN A 18 16.97 4.03 4.62
C ASN A 18 16.96 2.80 3.69
N LEU A 19 17.26 3.01 2.40
CA LEU A 19 17.25 1.94 1.41
C LEU A 19 18.38 0.93 1.59
N GLU A 20 19.51 1.34 2.12
CA GLU A 20 20.62 0.43 2.42
C GLU A 20 20.20 -0.56 3.50
N GLU A 21 19.54 -0.08 4.55
CA GLU A 21 19.00 -0.93 5.61
C GLU A 21 17.88 -1.86 5.13
N LEU A 22 17.02 -1.39 4.21
CA LEU A 22 16.01 -2.25 3.58
C LEU A 22 16.66 -3.34 2.72
N THR A 23 17.73 -3.02 2.01
CA THR A 23 18.50 -3.97 1.18
C THR A 23 19.21 -5.01 2.04
N GLU A 24 19.82 -4.57 3.14
CA GLU A 24 20.44 -5.47 4.12
C GLU A 24 19.38 -6.39 4.75
N ALA A 25 18.23 -5.85 5.14
CA ALA A 25 17.13 -6.64 5.68
C ALA A 25 16.63 -7.70 4.67
N SER A 26 16.51 -7.35 3.40
CA SER A 26 16.10 -8.28 2.33
C SER A 26 17.12 -9.41 2.14
N SER A 27 18.41 -9.04 2.12
CA SER A 27 19.51 -10.00 2.02
C SER A 27 19.54 -10.98 3.21
N LEU A 28 19.33 -10.46 4.42
CA LEU A 28 19.26 -11.28 5.63
C LEU A 28 18.03 -12.20 5.63
N ALA A 29 16.86 -11.69 5.23
CA ALA A 29 15.64 -12.49 5.15
C ALA A 29 15.79 -13.66 4.17
N THR A 30 16.41 -13.42 3.02
CA THR A 30 16.73 -14.46 2.02
C THR A 30 17.67 -15.51 2.61
N LYS A 31 18.77 -15.08 3.24
CA LYS A 31 19.75 -15.98 3.89
C LYS A 31 19.11 -16.87 4.95
N LEU A 32 18.19 -16.31 5.73
CA LEU A 32 17.52 -17.01 6.83
C LEU A 32 16.27 -17.78 6.40
N LYS A 33 15.84 -17.65 5.13
CA LYS A 33 14.53 -18.12 4.65
C LYS A 33 13.39 -17.65 5.57
N ALA A 34 13.46 -16.38 5.98
CA ALA A 34 12.53 -15.82 6.93
C ALA A 34 11.13 -15.70 6.27
N PRO A 35 10.06 -16.27 6.86
CA PRO A 35 8.73 -16.27 6.25
C PRO A 35 8.14 -14.86 6.08
N PHE A 36 8.56 -13.91 6.92
CA PHE A 36 8.16 -12.51 6.81
C PHE A 36 9.04 -11.69 5.85
N GLY A 37 10.06 -12.30 5.24
CA GLY A 37 10.97 -11.63 4.30
C GLY A 37 10.24 -10.97 3.13
N VAL A 38 9.16 -11.61 2.67
CA VAL A 38 8.34 -11.13 1.55
C VAL A 38 7.74 -9.74 1.80
N TYR A 39 7.44 -9.38 3.06
CA TYR A 39 6.92 -8.04 3.39
C TYR A 39 7.94 -6.90 3.15
N ILE A 40 9.21 -7.22 2.97
CA ILE A 40 10.24 -6.22 2.65
C ILE A 40 9.97 -5.59 1.28
N HIS A 41 9.41 -6.35 0.33
CA HIS A 41 8.95 -5.81 -0.95
C HIS A 41 7.90 -4.72 -0.76
N GLY A 42 6.97 -4.89 0.18
CA GLY A 42 5.97 -3.87 0.52
C GLY A 42 6.60 -2.55 0.98
N TYR A 43 7.67 -2.60 1.80
CA TYR A 43 8.39 -1.39 2.22
C TYR A 43 9.13 -0.71 1.07
N PHE A 44 9.79 -1.48 0.20
CA PHE A 44 10.43 -0.92 -0.99
C PHE A 44 9.40 -0.28 -1.93
N TYR A 45 8.29 -0.97 -2.19
CA TYR A 45 7.18 -0.47 -2.99
C TYR A 45 6.67 0.88 -2.46
N GLN A 46 6.33 0.97 -1.17
CA GLN A 46 5.84 2.22 -0.58
C GLN A 46 6.90 3.32 -0.63
N ALA A 47 8.17 2.99 -0.39
CA ALA A 47 9.26 3.96 -0.44
C ALA A 47 9.51 4.50 -1.85
N MET A 48 9.49 3.64 -2.88
CA MET A 48 9.63 4.05 -4.28
C MET A 48 8.45 4.89 -4.73
N TRP A 49 7.22 4.48 -4.36
CA TRP A 49 6.04 5.24 -4.74
C TRP A 49 6.02 6.62 -4.08
N ASP A 50 6.34 6.71 -2.79
CA ASP A 50 6.43 8.00 -2.08
C ASP A 50 7.56 8.91 -2.63
N ARG A 51 8.57 8.35 -3.30
CA ARG A 51 9.61 9.11 -4.03
C ARG A 51 9.22 9.48 -5.46
N GLY A 52 8.07 9.02 -5.93
CA GLY A 52 7.60 9.26 -7.30
C GLY A 52 8.19 8.30 -8.35
N ASP A 53 8.98 7.30 -7.96
CA ASP A 53 9.48 6.28 -8.88
C ASP A 53 8.43 5.17 -9.06
N LEU A 54 7.50 5.41 -9.98
CA LEU A 54 6.39 4.48 -10.23
C LEU A 54 6.86 3.17 -10.87
N VAL A 55 7.98 3.18 -11.61
CA VAL A 55 8.52 1.98 -12.26
C VAL A 55 9.11 1.05 -11.22
N ALA A 56 9.96 1.59 -10.33
CA ALA A 56 10.53 0.81 -9.24
C ALA A 56 9.44 0.37 -8.23
N ALA A 57 8.44 1.21 -7.96
CA ALA A 57 7.30 0.85 -7.14
C ALA A 57 6.53 -0.35 -7.71
N GLU A 58 6.16 -0.28 -8.99
CA GLU A 58 5.43 -1.36 -9.69
C GLU A 58 6.23 -2.66 -9.66
N LYS A 59 7.55 -2.59 -9.93
CA LYS A 59 8.42 -3.76 -9.84
C LYS A 59 8.39 -4.42 -8.46
N HIS A 60 8.57 -3.66 -7.39
CA HIS A 60 8.55 -4.23 -6.03
C HIS A 60 7.18 -4.79 -5.65
N LEU A 61 6.10 -4.16 -6.11
CA LEU A 61 4.75 -4.68 -5.91
C LEU A 61 4.54 -6.00 -6.67
N GLU A 62 5.06 -6.13 -7.89
CA GLU A 62 5.03 -7.38 -8.66
C GLU A 62 5.86 -8.48 -7.99
N ASP A 63 7.07 -8.16 -7.54
CA ASP A 63 7.92 -9.09 -6.79
C ASP A 63 7.19 -9.54 -5.50
N TYR A 64 6.49 -8.63 -4.81
CA TYR A 64 5.65 -8.96 -3.65
C TYR A 64 4.52 -9.94 -4.01
N MET A 65 3.81 -9.70 -5.12
CA MET A 65 2.72 -10.57 -5.59
C MET A 65 3.22 -11.94 -6.03
N ASN A 66 4.39 -12.02 -6.66
CA ASN A 66 4.99 -13.27 -7.13
C ASN A 66 5.42 -14.18 -5.97
N GLU A 67 5.68 -13.60 -4.80
CA GLU A 67 6.10 -14.33 -3.60
C GLU A 67 4.96 -14.53 -2.59
N ILE A 68 3.72 -14.19 -2.96
CA ILE A 68 2.57 -14.19 -2.05
C ILE A 68 2.29 -15.57 -1.41
N ASP A 69 2.58 -16.66 -2.12
CA ASP A 69 2.34 -18.03 -1.66
C ASP A 69 3.28 -18.45 -0.51
N GLN A 70 4.33 -17.66 -0.24
CA GLN A 70 5.20 -17.86 0.92
C GLN A 70 4.56 -17.32 2.21
N ILE A 71 3.52 -16.50 2.10
CA ILE A 71 2.85 -15.87 3.23
C ILE A 71 1.64 -16.72 3.63
N PRO A 72 1.43 -17.00 4.94
CA PRO A 72 0.27 -17.74 5.40
C PRO A 72 -1.06 -17.16 4.86
N PRO A 73 -1.99 -18.02 4.41
CA PRO A 73 -3.32 -17.59 3.98
C PRO A 73 -4.00 -16.72 5.05
N GLY A 74 -4.53 -15.57 4.65
CA GLY A 74 -5.17 -14.60 5.54
C GLY A 74 -4.25 -13.46 6.01
N LEU A 75 -2.93 -13.63 5.94
CA LEU A 75 -1.95 -12.54 6.15
C LEU A 75 -1.43 -11.94 4.84
N ASN A 76 -1.64 -12.65 3.74
CA ASN A 76 -1.15 -12.30 2.42
C ASN A 76 -2.04 -11.30 1.67
N ASN A 77 -3.16 -10.92 2.28
CA ASN A 77 -4.22 -10.23 1.56
C ASN A 77 -3.98 -8.72 1.36
N SER A 78 -3.06 -8.13 2.13
CA SER A 78 -2.71 -6.70 2.01
C SER A 78 -2.16 -6.34 0.64
N VAL A 79 -1.37 -7.23 0.01
CA VAL A 79 -0.74 -6.96 -1.29
C VAL A 79 -1.77 -6.73 -2.41
N TRP A 80 -2.90 -7.43 -2.39
CA TRP A 80 -3.96 -7.24 -3.38
C TRP A 80 -4.65 -5.89 -3.25
N MET A 81 -4.88 -5.43 -2.02
CA MET A 81 -5.40 -4.09 -1.77
C MET A 81 -4.39 -3.02 -2.17
N GLU A 82 -3.10 -3.22 -1.85
CA GLU A 82 -2.03 -2.29 -2.25
C GLU A 82 -1.93 -2.19 -3.76
N ALA A 83 -2.02 -3.31 -4.47
CA ALA A 83 -2.01 -3.34 -5.93
C ALA A 83 -3.24 -2.64 -6.52
N ALA A 84 -4.44 -2.96 -6.03
CA ALA A 84 -5.66 -2.30 -6.48
C ALA A 84 -5.55 -0.77 -6.34
N PHE A 85 -5.08 -0.29 -5.20
CA PHE A 85 -4.89 1.14 -4.96
C PHE A 85 -3.80 1.75 -5.85
N PHE A 86 -2.66 1.08 -6.04
CA PHE A 86 -1.58 1.55 -6.90
C PHE A 86 -2.05 1.75 -8.34
N TYR A 87 -2.66 0.72 -8.91
CA TYR A 87 -3.12 0.77 -10.29
C TYR A 87 -4.22 1.82 -10.47
N ALA A 88 -5.11 1.99 -9.48
CA ALA A 88 -6.12 3.03 -9.54
C ALA A 88 -5.52 4.44 -9.41
N ASN A 89 -4.70 4.70 -8.38
CA ASN A 89 -4.24 6.04 -8.02
C ASN A 89 -3.01 6.51 -8.81
N ALA A 90 -2.00 5.65 -8.99
CA ALA A 90 -0.76 6.01 -9.66
C ALA A 90 -0.84 5.82 -11.18
N LYS A 91 -1.52 4.77 -11.63
CA LYS A 91 -1.51 4.36 -13.04
C LYS A 91 -2.78 4.74 -13.79
N ASN A 92 -3.85 5.14 -13.08
CA ASN A 92 -5.19 5.34 -13.64
C ASN A 92 -5.68 4.13 -14.47
N ASP A 93 -5.27 2.93 -14.06
CA ASP A 93 -5.59 1.68 -14.73
C ASP A 93 -6.75 1.00 -14.00
N LEU A 94 -7.96 1.27 -14.47
CA LEU A 94 -9.19 0.74 -13.88
C LEU A 94 -9.28 -0.79 -13.99
N GLU A 95 -8.82 -1.36 -15.09
CA GLU A 95 -8.91 -2.80 -15.34
C GLU A 95 -8.05 -3.56 -14.34
N LYS A 96 -6.76 -3.22 -14.22
CA LYS A 96 -5.87 -3.84 -13.23
C LYS A 96 -6.33 -3.54 -11.80
N ALA A 97 -6.76 -2.31 -11.52
CA ALA A 97 -7.28 -1.96 -10.20
C ALA A 97 -8.44 -2.87 -9.78
N THR A 98 -9.41 -3.06 -10.68
CA THR A 98 -10.60 -3.89 -10.45
C THR A 98 -10.23 -5.37 -10.34
N PHE A 99 -9.28 -5.84 -11.16
CA PHE A 99 -8.77 -7.22 -11.09
C PHE A 99 -8.18 -7.55 -9.72
N TYR A 100 -7.29 -6.70 -9.19
CA TYR A 100 -6.71 -6.93 -7.86
C TYR A 100 -7.70 -6.68 -6.73
N TRP A 101 -8.62 -5.73 -6.90
CA TRP A 101 -9.71 -5.50 -5.94
C TRP A 101 -10.58 -6.74 -5.76
N ASN A 102 -10.91 -7.45 -6.83
CA ASN A 102 -11.70 -8.67 -6.76
C ASN A 102 -10.96 -9.86 -6.09
N LYS A 103 -9.62 -9.81 -6.01
CA LYS A 103 -8.81 -10.79 -5.27
C LYS A 103 -8.73 -10.47 -3.78
N PHE A 104 -8.86 -9.20 -3.42
CA PHE A 104 -8.79 -8.73 -2.06
C PHE A 104 -9.98 -9.21 -1.22
N LYS A 105 -9.69 -9.74 -0.03
CA LYS A 105 -10.68 -10.18 0.97
C LYS A 105 -10.55 -9.39 2.27
N PRO A 106 -11.47 -8.48 2.59
CA PRO A 106 -11.36 -7.64 3.80
C PRO A 106 -11.02 -8.44 5.07
N SER A 107 -10.14 -7.90 5.90
CA SER A 107 -9.78 -8.47 7.20
C SER A 107 -9.52 -7.35 8.21
N SER A 108 -9.62 -7.66 9.50
CA SER A 108 -9.37 -6.71 10.59
C SER A 108 -7.93 -6.20 10.66
N MET A 109 -7.00 -6.90 10.01
CA MET A 109 -5.58 -6.53 9.94
C MET A 109 -5.31 -5.44 8.91
N ILE A 110 -6.26 -5.18 8.01
CA ILE A 110 -6.08 -4.22 6.93
C ILE A 110 -6.77 -2.91 7.31
N PRO A 111 -6.03 -1.78 7.34
CA PRO A 111 -6.60 -0.51 7.72
C PRO A 111 -7.79 -0.11 6.84
N GLN A 112 -8.92 0.18 7.49
CA GLN A 112 -10.14 0.62 6.81
C GLN A 112 -9.92 1.87 5.93
N ALA A 113 -8.98 2.75 6.31
CA ALA A 113 -8.61 3.91 5.52
C ALA A 113 -8.11 3.53 4.11
N GLN A 114 -7.32 2.46 3.98
CA GLN A 114 -6.79 2.03 2.68
C GLN A 114 -7.88 1.38 1.82
N VAL A 115 -8.77 0.60 2.43
CA VAL A 115 -9.96 0.02 1.77
C VAL A 115 -10.82 1.14 1.18
N LEU A 116 -11.19 2.13 1.99
CA LEU A 116 -12.01 3.26 1.57
C LEU A 116 -11.31 4.14 0.50
N ALA A 117 -10.00 4.36 0.63
CA ALA A 117 -9.23 5.08 -0.38
C ALA A 117 -9.22 4.35 -1.73
N THR A 118 -9.16 3.02 -1.71
CA THR A 118 -9.21 2.18 -2.92
C THR A 118 -10.59 2.25 -3.57
N GLU A 119 -11.66 2.08 -2.80
CA GLU A 119 -13.04 2.26 -3.29
C GLU A 119 -13.22 3.66 -3.91
N ALA A 120 -12.70 4.69 -3.24
CA ALA A 120 -12.80 6.06 -3.74
C ALA A 120 -12.10 6.24 -5.09
N MET A 121 -10.92 5.64 -5.28
CA MET A 121 -10.17 5.72 -6.53
C MET A 121 -10.81 4.93 -7.66
N ILE A 122 -11.31 3.73 -7.39
CA ILE A 122 -12.04 2.94 -8.40
C ILE A 122 -13.32 3.68 -8.81
N GLY A 123 -14.09 4.19 -7.84
CA GLY A 123 -15.28 5.01 -8.12
C GLY A 123 -14.97 6.25 -8.96
N LYS A 124 -13.83 6.92 -8.70
CA LYS A 124 -13.36 8.04 -9.51
C LYS A 124 -13.15 7.63 -10.97
N LEU A 125 -12.44 6.53 -11.21
CA LEU A 125 -12.17 6.02 -12.56
C LEU A 125 -13.43 5.53 -13.28
N ASN A 126 -14.44 5.07 -12.52
CA ASN A 126 -15.77 4.73 -13.05
C ASN A 126 -16.68 5.95 -13.30
N GLY A 127 -16.24 7.17 -12.99
CA GLY A 127 -17.05 8.39 -13.12
C GLY A 127 -18.10 8.57 -11.99
N GLU A 128 -18.03 7.77 -10.93
CA GLU A 128 -18.95 7.79 -9.78
C GLU A 128 -18.55 8.87 -8.77
N LYS A 129 -18.66 10.15 -9.16
CA LYS A 129 -18.12 11.28 -8.41
C LYS A 129 -18.59 11.35 -6.94
N GLU A 130 -19.88 11.17 -6.69
CA GLU A 130 -20.44 11.25 -5.33
C GLU A 130 -19.95 10.10 -4.44
N TYR A 131 -19.91 8.88 -4.99
CA TYR A 131 -19.39 7.71 -4.31
C TYR A 131 -17.90 7.89 -3.97
N SER A 132 -17.10 8.34 -4.94
CA SER A 132 -15.68 8.63 -4.75
C SER A 132 -15.44 9.65 -3.64
N LEU A 133 -16.18 10.77 -3.65
CA LEU A 133 -16.05 11.81 -2.64
C LEU A 133 -16.45 11.33 -1.25
N SER A 134 -17.55 10.60 -1.15
CA SER A 134 -18.03 10.01 0.12
C SER A 134 -16.98 9.08 0.72
N LYS A 135 -16.46 8.15 -0.08
CA LYS A 135 -15.43 7.20 0.36
C LYS A 135 -14.11 7.87 0.71
N SER A 136 -13.71 8.90 -0.03
CA SER A 136 -12.52 9.70 0.28
C SER A 136 -12.63 10.40 1.65
N LYS A 137 -13.79 10.98 1.96
CA LYS A 137 -14.02 11.60 3.29
C LYS A 137 -13.96 10.56 4.41
N MET A 138 -14.64 9.43 4.23
CA MET A 138 -14.59 8.32 5.20
C MET A 138 -13.15 7.81 5.38
N ALA A 139 -12.36 7.71 4.31
CA ALA A 139 -10.96 7.29 4.38
C ALA A 139 -10.13 8.25 5.23
N MET A 140 -10.31 9.56 5.05
CA MET A 140 -9.65 10.62 5.82
C MET A 140 -9.95 10.50 7.32
N GLU A 141 -11.19 10.23 7.69
CA GLU A 141 -11.62 10.03 9.09
C GLU A 141 -10.99 8.79 9.74
N GLN A 142 -10.64 7.78 8.93
CA GLN A 142 -10.03 6.54 9.40
C GLN A 142 -8.49 6.58 9.46
N LEU A 143 -7.83 7.59 8.87
CA LEU A 143 -6.37 7.73 8.91
C LEU A 143 -5.78 7.69 10.33
N PRO A 144 -6.37 8.34 11.35
CA PRO A 144 -5.86 8.28 12.72
C PRO A 144 -5.82 6.86 13.31
N ASN A 145 -6.62 5.93 12.78
CA ASN A 145 -6.70 4.54 13.25
C ASN A 145 -5.65 3.62 12.61
N MET A 146 -4.91 4.08 11.61
CA MET A 146 -3.83 3.30 10.99
C MET A 146 -2.68 3.06 11.98
N LEU A 147 -2.16 1.83 12.03
CA LEU A 147 -0.97 1.52 12.83
C LEU A 147 0.28 2.15 12.24
N ASP A 148 0.44 2.07 10.91
CA ASP A 148 1.51 2.74 10.17
C ASP A 148 1.18 4.22 9.98
N LYS A 149 1.68 5.05 10.90
CA LYS A 149 1.49 6.51 10.85
C LYS A 149 2.25 7.15 9.69
N GLY A 150 3.38 6.57 9.27
CA GLY A 150 4.16 7.06 8.14
C GLY A 150 3.40 6.93 6.83
N LEU A 151 2.75 5.78 6.61
CA LEU A 151 1.87 5.58 5.47
C LEU A 151 0.60 6.44 5.56
N ALA A 152 0.06 6.65 6.76
CA ALA A 152 -1.10 7.53 6.95
C ALA A 152 -0.83 8.98 6.49
N VAL A 153 0.39 9.50 6.67
CA VAL A 153 0.80 10.82 6.16
C VAL A 153 0.67 10.87 4.64
N VAL A 154 1.27 9.91 3.94
CA VAL A 154 1.26 9.86 2.47
C VAL A 154 -0.15 9.60 1.93
N MET A 155 -0.92 8.75 2.59
CA MET A 155 -2.31 8.48 2.23
C MET A 155 -3.17 9.75 2.31
N LYS A 156 -2.96 10.57 3.34
CA LYS A 156 -3.62 11.88 3.47
C LYS A 156 -3.35 12.77 2.26
N GLU A 157 -2.08 12.87 1.84
CA GLU A 157 -1.69 13.68 0.69
C GLU A 157 -2.37 13.19 -0.60
N ARG A 158 -2.39 11.88 -0.82
CA ARG A 158 -3.08 11.26 -1.97
C ARG A 158 -4.58 11.56 -1.95
N LEU A 159 -5.25 11.38 -0.82
CA LEU A 159 -6.68 11.67 -0.66
C LEU A 159 -7.02 13.15 -0.89
N VAL A 160 -6.17 14.08 -0.44
CA VAL A 160 -6.36 15.52 -0.69
C VAL A 160 -6.23 15.84 -2.19
N GLN A 161 -5.24 15.26 -2.88
CA GLN A 161 -5.09 15.43 -4.33
C GLN A 161 -6.30 14.91 -5.09
N MET A 162 -6.91 13.81 -4.64
CA MET A 162 -8.11 13.25 -5.26
C MET A 162 -9.32 14.19 -5.21
N GLN A 163 -9.46 14.96 -4.13
CA GLN A 163 -10.60 15.87 -3.90
C GLN A 163 -10.51 17.19 -4.67
N SER A 164 -9.37 17.47 -5.33
CA SER A 164 -9.11 18.75 -5.99
C SER A 164 -9.58 18.83 -7.46
N PHE A 165 -10.47 17.92 -7.90
CA PHE A 165 -11.03 17.81 -9.26
C PHE A 165 -12.58 17.76 -9.24
#